data_AF-A0A2H3KC67-F1
#
_entry.id   AF-A0A2H3KC67-F1
#
_cell.length_a   1.000
_cell.length_b   1.000
_cell.length_c   1.000
_cell.angle_alpha   90.00
_cell.angle_beta   90.00
_cell.angle_gamma   90.00
#
_symmetry.space_group_name_H-M   'P 1'
#
loop_
_entity.id
_entity.type
_entity.pdbx_description
1 polymer ?
#
loop_
_entity_poly.entity_id
_entity_poly.type
_entity_poly.pdbx_seq_one_letter_code
_entity_poly.pdbx_strand_id
1 'polypeptide(L)'
;MKGPLFYSKILLFGEYGIIQDSKGLSIPYNFYNGALKVDENPSAEAVKSNESLKRYVSYLQNLQIEQPNLVRFHLELLQEDVQRGMYFDSSIPQGYGVGSSGALVAAIYDKYAYDKITVLENLTREKLLTLKHIFGQMESFFHGKSSGLDPLNSYLSIPILIHSKDNIQTAGIPTQSINGKGAVFLIDSGIVGETAPMVNIFMENLKDQGFRVMLKNQFVKYTDACVENFLGGDMKSLFSNTKKLSKVVLNHFKPMIPEAFHGVWQNGIDTNDYYLKLCGSGGGGYILGFTEDLEKAQTALKDYKLEVVYQF
;
A
#
# COMPACT_ATOMS: atom_id res chain seq x y z
N MET A 1 -1.73 21.05 18.95
CA MET A 1 -0.77 19.95 19.26
C MET A 1 -0.65 19.07 18.03
N LYS A 2 0.58 18.74 17.59
CA LYS A 2 0.79 17.79 16.48
C LYS A 2 0.79 16.37 17.08
N GLY A 3 -0.19 15.54 16.72
CA GLY A 3 -0.23 14.12 17.11
C GLY A 3 0.85 13.28 16.41
N PRO A 4 0.90 11.96 16.66
CA PRO A 4 1.82 11.06 15.96
C PRO A 4 1.62 11.12 14.44
N LEU A 5 2.71 10.94 13.70
CA LEU A 5 2.69 10.84 12.24
C LEU A 5 2.42 9.39 11.83
N PHE A 6 1.50 9.21 10.88
CA PHE A 6 1.19 7.92 10.27
C PHE A 6 1.68 7.94 8.83
N TYR A 7 2.63 7.06 8.52
CA TYR A 7 3.30 7.06 7.23
C TYR A 7 2.51 6.29 6.19
N SER A 8 2.73 6.66 4.92
CA SER A 8 2.28 5.87 3.79
C SER A 8 3.02 4.53 3.74
N LYS A 9 2.57 3.62 2.88
CA LYS A 9 3.23 2.34 2.65
C LYS A 9 3.35 2.07 1.16
N ILE A 10 4.22 1.12 0.84
CA ILE A 10 4.35 0.56 -0.51
C ILE A 10 4.27 -0.95 -0.40
N LEU A 11 3.38 -1.55 -1.20
CA LEU A 11 3.41 -2.99 -1.44
C LEU A 11 4.47 -3.23 -2.53
N LEU A 12 5.67 -3.65 -2.12
CA LEU A 12 6.76 -3.93 -3.06
C LEU A 12 6.36 -5.07 -4.00
N PHE A 13 5.74 -6.11 -3.44
CA PHE A 13 5.27 -7.29 -4.15
C PHE A 13 4.00 -7.81 -3.48
N GLY A 14 3.09 -8.40 -4.26
CA GLY A 14 2.00 -9.24 -3.74
C GLY A 14 0.59 -8.83 -4.18
N GLU A 15 0.42 -7.74 -4.93
CA GLU A 15 -0.88 -7.09 -5.26
C GLU A 15 -2.06 -8.05 -5.37
N TYR A 16 -2.35 -8.53 -6.59
CA TYR A 16 -3.40 -9.50 -6.83
C TYR A 16 -3.01 -10.92 -6.43
N GLY A 17 -1.71 -11.16 -6.18
CA GLY A 17 -1.17 -12.46 -5.79
C GLY A 17 -1.67 -12.91 -4.41
N ILE A 18 -1.81 -11.99 -3.44
CA ILE A 18 -2.30 -12.30 -2.09
C ILE A 18 -3.72 -12.90 -2.12
N ILE A 19 -4.52 -12.57 -3.15
CA ILE A 19 -5.86 -13.17 -3.33
C ILE A 19 -5.75 -14.69 -3.60
N GLN A 20 -4.65 -15.15 -4.20
CA GLN A 20 -4.32 -16.52 -4.56
C GLN A 20 -3.23 -17.14 -3.67
N ASP A 21 -3.13 -16.70 -2.41
CA ASP A 21 -2.16 -17.21 -1.42
C ASP A 21 -0.68 -17.09 -1.84
N SER A 22 -0.37 -16.07 -2.66
CA SER A 22 1.02 -15.64 -2.94
C SER A 22 1.58 -14.84 -1.77
N LYS A 23 2.92 -14.81 -1.68
CA LYS A 23 3.63 -13.92 -0.79
C LYS A 23 3.43 -12.45 -1.18
N GLY A 24 3.48 -11.59 -0.17
CA GLY A 24 3.55 -10.14 -0.35
C GLY A 24 4.53 -9.51 0.62
N LEU A 25 5.12 -8.38 0.23
CA LEU A 25 6.02 -7.61 1.08
C LEU A 25 5.60 -6.15 1.05
N SER A 26 5.11 -5.65 2.17
CA SER A 26 4.77 -4.24 2.35
C SER A 26 5.82 -3.56 3.20
N ILE A 27 6.30 -2.40 2.76
CA ILE A 27 7.27 -1.58 3.49
C ILE A 27 6.67 -0.20 3.81
N PRO A 28 7.08 0.43 4.92
CA PRO A 28 6.78 1.83 5.17
C PRO A 28 7.39 2.73 4.09
N TYR A 29 6.69 3.80 3.76
CA TYR A 29 7.19 4.86 2.89
C TYR A 29 7.05 6.20 3.58
N ASN A 30 8.16 6.69 4.12
CA ASN A 30 8.14 7.80 5.09
C ASN A 30 8.00 9.19 4.42
N PHE A 31 8.10 9.26 3.09
CA PHE A 31 8.01 10.52 2.36
C PHE A 31 6.64 11.18 2.51
N TYR A 32 5.57 10.37 2.48
CA TYR A 32 4.22 10.83 2.76
C TYR A 32 3.74 10.39 4.14
N ASN A 33 3.03 11.27 4.82
CA ASN A 33 2.46 11.01 6.14
C ASN A 33 1.19 11.83 6.36
N GLY A 34 0.45 11.45 7.39
CA GLY A 34 -0.66 12.24 7.89
C GLY A 34 -0.75 12.28 9.40
N ALA A 35 -1.47 13.27 9.91
CA ALA A 35 -1.72 13.46 11.32
C ALA A 35 -3.10 14.10 11.56
N LEU A 36 -3.70 13.78 12.71
CA LEU A 36 -4.90 14.46 13.19
C LEU A 36 -4.53 15.85 13.73
N LYS A 37 -5.18 16.89 13.22
CA LYS A 37 -4.96 18.30 13.59
C LYS A 37 -6.28 19.03 13.82
N VAL A 38 -6.18 20.16 14.51
CA VAL A 38 -7.25 21.16 14.66
C VAL A 38 -6.58 22.51 14.43
N ASP A 39 -7.12 23.30 13.51
CA ASP A 39 -6.63 24.64 13.19
C ASP A 39 -7.74 25.67 13.42
N GLU A 40 -7.35 26.87 13.86
CA GLU A 40 -8.30 27.99 14.06
C GLU A 40 -8.88 28.49 12.75
N ASN A 41 -8.11 28.42 11.66
CA ASN A 41 -8.50 28.85 10.31
C ASN A 41 -8.33 27.68 9.33
N PRO A 42 -9.30 26.75 9.25
CA PRO A 42 -9.16 25.56 8.41
C PRO A 42 -9.20 25.90 6.93
N SER A 43 -8.37 25.23 6.12
CA SER A 43 -8.45 25.29 4.66
C SER A 43 -9.70 24.56 4.14
N ALA A 44 -10.02 24.72 2.85
CA ALA A 44 -11.11 23.98 2.21
C ALA A 44 -10.90 22.46 2.28
N GLU A 45 -9.66 21.99 2.12
CA GLU A 45 -9.28 20.58 2.25
C GLU A 45 -9.49 20.09 3.69
N ALA A 46 -9.14 20.91 4.69
CA ALA A 46 -9.36 20.59 6.09
C ALA A 46 -10.86 20.45 6.41
N VAL A 47 -11.70 21.35 5.90
CA VAL A 47 -13.16 21.26 6.05
C VAL A 47 -13.70 19.98 5.42
N LYS A 48 -13.29 19.66 4.18
CA LYS A 48 -13.70 18.42 3.49
C LYS A 48 -13.25 17.15 4.24
N SER A 49 -12.03 17.17 4.77
CA SER A 49 -11.49 16.09 5.60
C SER A 49 -12.31 15.93 6.89
N ASN A 50 -12.65 17.02 7.57
CA ASN A 50 -13.55 17.01 8.74
C ASN A 50 -14.94 16.45 8.42
N GLU A 51 -15.55 16.83 7.29
CA GLU A 51 -16.84 16.27 6.86
C GLU A 51 -16.77 14.76 6.63
N SER A 52 -15.68 14.28 6.04
CA SER A 52 -15.44 12.84 5.89
C SER A 52 -15.29 12.15 7.25
N LEU A 53 -14.59 12.78 8.21
CA LEU A 53 -14.46 12.27 9.56
C LEU A 53 -15.81 12.16 10.26
N LYS A 54 -16.72 13.13 10.11
CA LYS A 54 -18.07 13.05 10.70
C LYS A 54 -18.80 11.78 10.28
N ARG A 55 -18.78 11.45 8.97
CA ARG A 55 -19.36 10.19 8.45
C ARG A 55 -18.63 8.96 9.00
N TYR A 56 -17.31 9.04 9.09
CA TYR A 56 -16.51 7.94 9.60
C TYR A 56 -16.76 7.66 11.08
N VAL A 57 -16.98 8.70 11.91
CA VAL A 57 -17.37 8.54 13.31
C VAL A 57 -18.70 7.79 13.41
N SER A 58 -19.72 8.18 12.64
CA SER A 58 -21.00 7.44 12.61
C SER A 58 -20.83 5.98 12.22
N TYR A 59 -19.94 5.70 11.26
CA TYR A 59 -19.59 4.33 10.89
C TYR A 59 -18.97 3.55 12.06
N LEU A 60 -17.99 4.13 12.76
CA LEU A 60 -17.32 3.47 13.90
C LEU A 60 -18.29 3.23 15.07
N GLN A 61 -19.25 4.13 15.28
CA GLN A 61 -20.32 3.92 16.27
C GLN A 61 -21.15 2.69 15.95
N ASN A 62 -21.59 2.55 14.69
CA ASN A 62 -22.34 1.38 14.26
C ASN A 62 -21.48 0.11 14.32
N LEU A 63 -20.21 0.18 13.90
CA LEU A 63 -19.28 -0.95 13.97
C LEU A 63 -19.14 -1.47 15.41
N GLN A 64 -19.02 -0.58 16.39
CA GLN A 64 -18.93 -0.97 17.81
C GLN A 64 -20.25 -1.57 18.34
N ILE A 65 -21.41 -1.13 17.85
CA ILE A 65 -22.71 -1.69 18.22
C ILE A 65 -22.88 -3.10 17.63
N GLU A 66 -22.52 -3.27 16.35
CA GLU A 66 -22.64 -4.54 15.62
C GLU A 66 -21.61 -5.57 16.08
N GLN A 67 -20.40 -5.13 16.42
CA GLN A 67 -19.27 -5.97 16.82
C GLN A 67 -18.65 -5.49 18.14
N PRO A 68 -19.36 -5.59 19.28
CA PRO A 68 -18.94 -5.00 20.55
C PRO A 68 -17.64 -5.58 21.12
N ASN A 69 -17.27 -6.79 20.70
CA ASN A 69 -16.05 -7.48 21.12
C ASN A 69 -14.85 -7.25 20.19
N LEU A 70 -15.03 -6.55 19.06
CA LEU A 70 -13.98 -6.32 18.08
C LEU A 70 -12.96 -5.29 18.59
N VAL A 71 -13.46 -4.10 18.93
CA VAL A 71 -12.68 -2.96 19.41
C VAL A 71 -13.64 -1.96 20.05
N ARG A 72 -13.17 -1.26 21.08
CA ARG A 72 -13.91 -0.17 21.71
C ARG A 72 -13.19 1.15 21.50
N PHE A 73 -13.95 2.23 21.30
CA PHE A 73 -13.44 3.58 21.10
C PHE A 73 -13.96 4.56 22.15
N HIS A 74 -13.14 5.56 22.48
CA HIS A 74 -13.55 6.80 23.16
C HIS A 74 -14.41 7.66 22.20
N LEU A 75 -15.63 7.21 21.91
CA LEU A 75 -16.51 7.83 20.90
C LEU A 75 -16.91 9.26 21.25
N GLU A 76 -17.14 9.57 22.53
CA GLU A 76 -17.47 10.93 22.99
C GLU A 76 -16.34 11.91 22.66
N LEU A 77 -15.10 11.58 23.06
CA LEU A 77 -13.93 12.41 22.77
C LEU A 77 -13.68 12.54 21.27
N LEU A 78 -13.85 11.45 20.51
CA LEU A 78 -13.71 11.48 19.05
C LEU A 78 -14.75 12.41 18.40
N GLN A 79 -16.00 12.37 18.86
CA GLN A 79 -17.07 13.26 18.39
C GLN A 79 -16.77 14.72 18.75
N GLU A 80 -16.35 14.99 19.98
CA GLU A 80 -15.97 16.35 20.42
C GLU A 80 -14.83 16.90 19.57
N ASP A 81 -13.76 16.12 19.35
CA ASP A 81 -12.63 16.55 18.53
C ASP A 81 -13.06 16.86 17.09
N VAL A 82 -13.88 16.00 16.48
CA VAL A 82 -14.43 16.25 15.14
C VAL A 82 -15.35 17.49 15.12
N GLN A 83 -16.17 17.71 16.15
CA GLN A 83 -17.02 18.91 16.25
C GLN A 83 -16.20 20.20 16.41
N ARG A 84 -15.05 20.13 17.09
CA ARG A 84 -14.09 21.24 17.21
C ARG A 84 -13.27 21.49 15.94
N GLY A 85 -13.57 20.80 14.83
CA GLY A 85 -12.90 20.98 13.55
C GLY A 85 -11.68 20.10 13.35
N MET A 86 -11.52 19.00 14.10
CA MET A 86 -10.44 18.06 13.84
C MET A 86 -10.52 17.51 12.41
N TYR A 87 -9.40 17.51 11.72
CA TYR A 87 -9.27 16.98 10.38
C TYR A 87 -7.99 16.13 10.28
N PHE A 88 -7.93 15.27 9.26
CA PHE A 88 -6.71 14.54 8.94
C PHE A 88 -5.92 15.33 7.91
N ASP A 89 -4.80 15.89 8.34
CA ASP A 89 -3.83 16.58 7.47
C ASP A 89 -2.89 15.53 6.89
N SER A 90 -2.89 15.35 5.57
CA SER A 90 -2.20 14.25 4.92
C SER A 90 -1.53 14.71 3.63
N SER A 91 -0.23 14.45 3.52
CA SER A 91 0.50 14.58 2.25
C SER A 91 0.36 13.34 1.37
N ILE A 92 -0.26 12.25 1.86
CA ILE A 92 -0.41 10.98 1.14
C ILE A 92 -1.42 11.15 -0.01
N PRO A 93 -1.01 10.97 -1.28
CA PRO A 93 -1.90 11.13 -2.42
C PRO A 93 -2.99 10.06 -2.44
N GLN A 94 -4.24 10.48 -2.67
CA GLN A 94 -5.39 9.59 -2.74
C GLN A 94 -5.48 8.93 -4.13
N GLY A 95 -5.77 7.63 -4.17
CA GLY A 95 -5.84 6.87 -5.43
C GLY A 95 -4.48 6.50 -6.04
N TYR A 96 -3.39 6.70 -5.30
CA TYR A 96 -2.02 6.46 -5.77
C TYR A 96 -1.41 5.14 -5.29
N GLY A 97 -2.19 4.30 -4.60
CA GLY A 97 -1.73 2.99 -4.12
C GLY A 97 -0.82 3.01 -2.89
N VAL A 98 -0.62 4.18 -2.26
CA VAL A 98 0.30 4.38 -1.12
C VAL A 98 -0.38 4.42 0.27
N GLY A 99 -1.69 4.11 0.35
CA GLY A 99 -2.35 3.82 1.63
C GLY A 99 -2.87 5.02 2.44
N SER A 100 -3.44 6.04 1.79
CA SER A 100 -4.02 7.22 2.48
C SER A 100 -5.12 6.88 3.48
N SER A 101 -6.06 5.98 3.13
CA SER A 101 -7.09 5.48 4.07
C SER A 101 -6.47 4.74 5.26
N GLY A 102 -5.42 3.94 4.98
CA GLY A 102 -4.69 3.20 6.00
C GLY A 102 -4.12 4.10 7.09
N ALA A 103 -3.49 5.21 6.71
CA ALA A 103 -2.91 6.15 7.67
C ALA A 103 -3.97 6.83 8.54
N LEU A 104 -5.13 7.19 7.98
CA LEU A 104 -6.23 7.74 8.76
C LEU A 104 -6.80 6.71 9.75
N VAL A 105 -7.04 5.47 9.29
CA VAL A 105 -7.54 4.38 10.13
C VAL A 105 -6.57 4.12 11.29
N ALA A 106 -5.28 4.06 11.00
CA ALA A 106 -4.23 3.90 12.01
C ALA A 106 -4.23 5.05 13.03
N ALA A 107 -4.39 6.30 12.57
CA ALA A 107 -4.44 7.47 13.45
C ALA A 107 -5.64 7.47 14.40
N ILE A 108 -6.81 7.05 13.91
CA ILE A 108 -8.02 6.95 14.73
C ILE A 108 -7.91 5.82 15.74
N TYR A 109 -7.41 4.64 15.33
CA TYR A 109 -7.16 3.54 16.26
C TYR A 109 -6.16 3.94 17.34
N ASP A 110 -5.03 4.53 16.96
CA ASP A 110 -4.02 4.95 17.91
C ASP A 110 -4.57 5.95 18.94
N LYS A 111 -5.32 6.96 18.48
CA LYS A 111 -5.76 8.02 19.38
C LYS A 111 -6.96 7.63 20.25
N TYR A 112 -7.88 6.80 19.75
CA TYR A 112 -9.18 6.62 20.38
C TYR A 112 -9.53 5.19 20.79
N ALA A 113 -8.77 4.17 20.39
CA ALA A 113 -9.07 2.80 20.83
C ALA A 113 -8.72 2.57 22.31
N TYR A 114 -9.62 1.90 23.03
CA TYR A 114 -9.36 1.35 24.35
C TYR A 114 -8.53 0.07 24.26
N ASP A 115 -7.75 -0.23 25.30
CA ASP A 115 -6.98 -1.48 25.45
C ASP A 115 -6.22 -1.88 24.18
N LYS A 116 -5.69 -0.87 23.48
CA LYS A 116 -5.08 -1.04 22.16
C LYS A 116 -3.80 -1.87 22.24
N ILE A 117 -3.60 -2.73 21.25
CA ILE A 117 -2.32 -3.42 21.01
C ILE A 117 -1.35 -2.35 20.53
N THR A 118 -0.38 -2.00 21.39
CA THR A 118 0.58 -0.92 21.09
C THR A 118 1.78 -1.43 20.29
N VAL A 119 2.46 -0.52 19.58
CA VAL A 119 3.74 -0.83 18.90
C VAL A 119 4.90 -1.13 19.87
N LEU A 120 4.74 -0.83 21.16
CA LEU A 120 5.79 -0.97 22.18
C LEU A 120 5.80 -2.35 22.86
N GLU A 121 4.73 -3.12 22.72
CA GLU A 121 4.65 -4.48 23.25
C GLU A 121 5.16 -5.52 22.26
N ASN A 122 5.40 -6.74 22.75
CA ASN A 122 5.80 -7.86 21.90
C ASN A 122 4.69 -8.20 20.88
N LEU A 123 4.96 -7.96 19.59
CA LEU A 123 4.05 -8.20 18.47
C LEU A 123 4.07 -9.68 18.05
N THR A 124 3.24 -10.50 18.69
CA THR A 124 3.04 -11.90 18.28
C THR A 124 2.21 -11.97 16.99
N ARG A 125 2.28 -13.10 16.28
CA ARG A 125 1.43 -13.35 15.09
C ARG A 125 -0.06 -13.17 15.40
N GLU A 126 -0.51 -13.65 16.55
CA GLU A 126 -1.91 -13.50 16.98
C GLU A 126 -2.31 -12.03 17.09
N LYS A 127 -1.47 -11.20 17.72
CA LYS A 127 -1.70 -9.75 17.81
C LYS A 127 -1.74 -9.07 16.45
N LEU A 128 -0.84 -9.46 15.53
CA LEU A 128 -0.85 -8.94 14.16
C LEU A 128 -2.15 -9.31 13.43
N LEU A 129 -2.65 -10.54 13.60
CA LEU A 129 -3.92 -10.96 13.01
C LEU A 129 -5.12 -10.23 13.63
N THR A 130 -5.11 -10.02 14.95
CA THR A 130 -6.13 -9.22 15.64
C THR A 130 -6.16 -7.79 15.12
N LEU A 131 -5.00 -7.12 15.06
CA LEU A 131 -4.88 -5.78 14.48
C LEU A 131 -5.34 -5.75 13.03
N LYS A 132 -4.88 -6.69 12.19
CA LYS A 132 -5.32 -6.82 10.80
C LYS A 132 -6.84 -6.95 10.69
N HIS A 133 -7.46 -7.73 11.56
CA HIS A 133 -8.91 -7.91 11.56
C HIS A 133 -9.64 -6.62 11.93
N ILE A 134 -9.25 -5.96 13.03
CA ILE A 134 -9.80 -4.67 13.47
C ILE A 134 -9.65 -3.64 12.34
N PHE A 135 -8.44 -3.49 11.79
CA PHE A 135 -8.16 -2.56 10.72
C PHE A 135 -8.93 -2.84 9.43
N GLY A 136 -9.14 -4.12 9.10
CA GLY A 136 -9.95 -4.52 7.95
C GLY A 136 -11.41 -4.10 8.11
N GLN A 137 -11.98 -4.22 9.31
CA GLN A 137 -13.33 -3.73 9.60
C GLN A 137 -13.36 -2.20 9.54
N MET A 138 -12.44 -1.52 10.22
CA MET A 138 -12.35 -0.06 10.23
C MET A 138 -12.19 0.55 8.83
N GLU A 139 -11.37 -0.04 7.96
CA GLU A 139 -11.08 0.49 6.62
C GLU A 139 -12.18 0.17 5.60
N SER A 140 -13.05 -0.81 5.89
CA SER A 140 -14.16 -1.18 5.00
C SER A 140 -15.14 -0.02 4.76
N PHE A 141 -15.14 1.01 5.60
CA PHE A 141 -15.83 2.28 5.32
C PHE A 141 -15.44 2.93 3.98
N PHE A 142 -14.15 2.87 3.61
CA PHE A 142 -13.63 3.58 2.43
C PHE A 142 -13.79 2.78 1.14
N HIS A 143 -13.69 1.45 1.22
CA HIS A 143 -13.58 0.57 0.03
C HIS A 143 -14.55 -0.62 0.04
N GLY A 144 -15.47 -0.69 1.01
CA GLY A 144 -16.43 -1.78 1.19
C GLY A 144 -15.84 -3.05 1.80
N LYS A 145 -14.76 -3.60 1.23
CA LYS A 145 -14.02 -4.74 1.77
C LYS A 145 -12.54 -4.43 1.82
N SER A 146 -11.96 -4.48 3.01
CA SER A 146 -10.51 -4.30 3.22
C SER A 146 -9.84 -5.58 3.74
N SER A 147 -8.55 -5.75 3.38
CA SER A 147 -7.66 -6.77 3.96
C SER A 147 -7.13 -6.38 5.35
N GLY A 148 -7.18 -5.10 5.70
CA GLY A 148 -6.60 -4.51 6.91
C GLY A 148 -5.07 -4.34 6.87
N LEU A 149 -4.42 -4.66 5.75
CA LEU A 149 -2.95 -4.60 5.63
C LEU A 149 -2.41 -3.17 5.55
N ASP A 150 -3.14 -2.28 4.87
CA ASP A 150 -2.72 -0.89 4.66
C ASP A 150 -2.68 -0.11 5.99
N PRO A 151 -3.75 -0.12 6.81
CA PRO A 151 -3.68 0.47 8.14
C PRO A 151 -2.70 -0.26 9.07
N LEU A 152 -2.58 -1.58 8.98
CA LEU A 152 -1.62 -2.33 9.79
C LEU A 152 -0.18 -1.86 9.53
N ASN A 153 0.20 -1.71 8.26
CA ASN A 153 1.54 -1.24 7.91
C ASN A 153 1.79 0.19 8.37
N SER A 154 0.80 1.08 8.17
CA SER A 154 0.90 2.47 8.62
C SER A 154 1.00 2.58 10.14
N TYR A 155 0.20 1.80 10.88
CA TYR A 155 0.20 1.77 12.34
C TYR A 155 1.52 1.27 12.91
N LEU A 156 2.04 0.16 12.39
CA LEU A 156 3.27 -0.44 12.90
C LEU A 156 4.53 0.27 12.40
N SER A 157 4.47 0.91 11.22
CA SER A 157 5.62 1.56 10.57
C SER A 157 6.84 0.64 10.44
N ILE A 158 6.60 -0.65 10.16
CA ILE A 158 7.64 -1.67 9.92
C ILE A 158 7.30 -2.52 8.67
N PRO A 159 8.30 -3.18 8.06
CA PRO A 159 8.04 -4.12 6.98
C PRO A 159 7.20 -5.32 7.43
N ILE A 160 6.21 -5.69 6.62
CA ILE A 160 5.32 -6.83 6.87
C ILE A 160 5.46 -7.81 5.71
N LEU A 161 5.87 -9.03 6.03
CA LEU A 161 5.82 -10.18 5.12
C LEU A 161 4.46 -10.86 5.27
N ILE A 162 3.80 -11.04 4.14
CA ILE A 162 2.52 -11.71 3.99
C ILE A 162 2.84 -13.04 3.32
N HIS A 163 2.54 -14.16 3.97
CA HIS A 163 2.62 -15.49 3.34
C HIS A 163 1.28 -15.89 2.73
N SER A 164 0.18 -15.47 3.36
CA SER A 164 -1.19 -15.64 2.87
C SER A 164 -2.12 -14.67 3.60
N LYS A 165 -3.43 -14.72 3.31
CA LYS A 165 -4.43 -13.87 3.97
C LYS A 165 -4.38 -13.95 5.50
N ASP A 166 -4.07 -15.12 6.06
CA ASP A 166 -4.11 -15.37 7.51
C ASP A 166 -2.73 -15.70 8.10
N ASN A 167 -1.67 -15.43 7.33
CA ASN A 167 -0.30 -15.65 7.76
C ASN A 167 0.54 -14.42 7.41
N ILE A 168 0.78 -13.59 8.42
CA ILE A 168 1.61 -12.40 8.33
C ILE A 168 2.63 -12.38 9.47
N GLN A 169 3.77 -11.75 9.22
CA GLN A 169 4.82 -11.54 10.20
C GLN A 169 5.59 -10.26 9.89
N THR A 170 6.29 -9.73 10.87
CA THR A 170 7.27 -8.67 10.64
C THR A 170 8.45 -9.22 9.83
N ALA A 171 9.06 -8.39 8.99
CA ALA A 171 10.24 -8.77 8.22
C ALA A 171 11.39 -7.79 8.47
N GLY A 172 12.61 -8.34 8.54
CA GLY A 172 13.81 -7.55 8.29
C GLY A 172 13.96 -7.37 6.79
N ILE A 173 14.30 -6.16 6.35
CA ILE A 173 14.70 -5.90 4.96
C ILE A 173 16.21 -5.63 4.94
N PRO A 174 16.88 -5.82 3.79
CA PRO A 174 18.27 -5.41 3.65
C PRO A 174 18.47 -3.94 4.05
N THR A 175 19.72 -3.56 4.31
CA THR A 175 20.06 -2.17 4.64
C THR A 175 20.08 -1.33 3.37
N GLN A 176 19.61 -0.08 3.45
CA GLN A 176 19.73 0.87 2.35
C GLN A 176 21.17 1.35 2.22
N SER A 177 21.64 1.47 0.99
CA SER A 177 22.90 2.15 0.67
C SER A 177 22.57 3.47 0.00
N ILE A 178 22.85 4.59 0.66
CA ILE A 178 22.60 5.94 0.11
C ILE A 178 23.37 6.16 -1.20
N ASN A 179 24.49 5.46 -1.38
CA ASN A 179 25.31 5.50 -2.61
C ASN A 179 25.13 4.22 -3.45
N GLY A 180 24.07 3.46 -3.20
CA GLY A 180 23.71 2.27 -3.95
C GLY A 180 23.45 2.60 -5.41
N LYS A 181 23.83 1.71 -6.32
CA LYS A 181 23.62 1.93 -7.75
C LYS A 181 22.20 1.54 -8.17
N GLY A 182 21.63 0.54 -7.48
CA GLY A 182 20.28 0.05 -7.74
C GLY A 182 19.24 0.75 -6.89
N ALA A 183 18.00 0.77 -7.39
CA ALA A 183 16.91 1.42 -6.69
C ALA A 183 15.55 0.77 -6.97
N VAL A 184 14.68 0.88 -5.98
CA VAL A 184 13.22 0.87 -6.14
C VAL A 184 12.75 2.31 -6.17
N PHE A 185 11.88 2.64 -7.13
CA PHE A 185 11.36 4.00 -7.30
C PHE A 185 9.89 3.99 -7.70
N LEU A 186 9.22 5.12 -7.54
CA LEU A 186 7.88 5.36 -8.05
C LEU A 186 7.94 6.30 -9.26
N ILE A 187 7.04 6.10 -10.21
CA ILE A 187 6.71 7.05 -11.27
C ILE A 187 5.25 7.45 -11.13
N ASP A 188 4.96 8.74 -11.11
CA ASP A 188 3.58 9.23 -11.20
C ASP A 188 3.04 9.06 -12.63
N SER A 189 1.92 8.35 -12.78
CA SER A 189 1.26 8.21 -14.07
C SER A 189 0.51 9.46 -14.54
N GLY A 190 0.29 10.43 -13.65
CA GLY A 190 -0.44 11.67 -13.92
C GLY A 190 -1.96 11.52 -13.94
N ILE A 191 -2.47 10.32 -13.70
CA ILE A 191 -3.91 10.02 -13.60
C ILE A 191 -4.22 9.38 -12.26
N VAL A 192 -5.37 9.68 -11.67
CA VAL A 192 -5.80 9.06 -10.42
C VAL A 192 -6.32 7.66 -10.72
N GLY A 193 -5.84 6.65 -10.00
CA GLY A 193 -6.31 5.27 -10.13
C GLY A 193 -7.59 5.01 -9.32
N GLU A 194 -8.45 4.14 -9.85
CA GLU A 194 -9.64 3.65 -9.14
C GLU A 194 -9.49 2.15 -8.83
N THR A 195 -9.56 1.78 -7.55
CA THR A 195 -9.39 0.39 -7.11
C THR A 195 -10.48 -0.54 -7.62
N ALA A 196 -11.75 -0.12 -7.52
CA ALA A 196 -12.89 -1.01 -7.76
C ALA A 196 -12.97 -1.52 -9.22
N PRO A 197 -12.85 -0.68 -10.27
CA PRO A 197 -12.85 -1.16 -11.65
C PRO A 197 -11.70 -2.14 -11.93
N MET A 198 -10.52 -1.87 -11.38
CA MET A 198 -9.34 -2.73 -11.57
C MET A 198 -9.53 -4.10 -10.91
N VAL A 199 -10.06 -4.14 -9.68
CA VAL A 199 -10.41 -5.39 -9.01
C VAL A 199 -11.46 -6.17 -9.82
N ASN A 200 -12.47 -5.50 -10.37
CA ASN A 200 -13.50 -6.16 -11.19
C ASN A 200 -12.89 -6.81 -12.44
N ILE A 201 -12.02 -6.09 -13.18
CA ILE A 201 -11.30 -6.64 -14.34
C ILE A 201 -10.54 -7.90 -13.93
N PHE A 202 -9.83 -7.86 -12.81
CA PHE A 202 -9.08 -9.01 -12.32
C PHE A 202 -9.98 -10.21 -11.97
N MET A 203 -11.10 -9.96 -11.28
CA MET A 203 -12.06 -11.02 -10.91
C MET A 203 -12.76 -11.62 -12.12
N GLU A 204 -13.03 -10.84 -13.17
CA GLU A 204 -13.54 -11.35 -14.43
C GLU A 204 -12.49 -12.21 -15.15
N ASN A 205 -11.23 -11.76 -15.23
CA ASN A 205 -10.14 -12.54 -15.80
C ASN A 205 -9.91 -13.87 -15.05
N LEU A 206 -10.12 -13.91 -13.74
CA LEU A 206 -10.05 -15.15 -12.95
C LEU A 206 -11.06 -16.22 -13.37
N LYS A 207 -12.12 -15.88 -14.11
CA LYS A 207 -13.07 -16.87 -14.63
C LYS A 207 -12.46 -17.70 -15.77
N ASP A 208 -11.47 -17.17 -16.48
CA ASP A 208 -10.75 -17.88 -17.54
C ASP A 208 -9.72 -18.89 -16.98
N GLN A 209 -9.68 -20.08 -17.56
CA GLN A 209 -8.74 -21.13 -17.12
C GLN A 209 -7.29 -20.81 -17.49
N GLY A 210 -7.06 -20.22 -18.67
CA GLY A 210 -5.73 -19.84 -19.12
C GLY A 210 -5.11 -18.78 -18.21
N PHE A 211 -5.88 -17.76 -17.85
CA PHE A 211 -5.47 -16.73 -16.91
C PHE A 211 -5.16 -17.30 -15.53
N ARG A 212 -5.98 -18.22 -14.98
CA ARG A 212 -5.69 -18.89 -13.70
C ARG A 212 -4.37 -19.67 -13.75
N VAL A 213 -4.10 -20.39 -14.84
CA VAL A 213 -2.86 -21.16 -15.02
C VAL A 213 -1.66 -20.21 -15.10
N MET A 214 -1.76 -19.13 -15.88
CA MET A 214 -0.72 -18.09 -15.97
C MET A 214 -0.47 -17.44 -14.60
N LEU A 215 -1.54 -17.04 -13.90
CA LEU A 215 -1.47 -16.39 -12.61
C LEU A 215 -0.70 -17.26 -11.61
N LYS A 216 -1.04 -18.55 -11.52
CA LYS A 216 -0.36 -19.49 -10.63
C LYS A 216 1.10 -19.77 -11.05
N ASN A 217 1.31 -20.14 -12.31
CA ASN A 217 2.60 -20.68 -12.76
C ASN A 217 3.63 -19.61 -13.15
N GLN A 218 3.19 -18.36 -13.33
CA GLN A 218 4.04 -17.24 -13.72
C GLN A 218 3.95 -16.11 -12.71
N PHE A 219 2.80 -15.46 -12.56
CA PHE A 219 2.68 -14.26 -11.72
C PHE A 219 3.03 -14.55 -10.25
N VAL A 220 2.38 -15.53 -9.62
CA VAL A 220 2.63 -15.94 -8.23
C VAL A 220 4.06 -16.44 -8.08
N LYS A 221 4.51 -17.33 -8.97
CA LYS A 221 5.88 -17.85 -8.97
C LYS A 221 6.93 -16.74 -8.96
N TYR A 222 6.82 -15.75 -9.84
CA TYR A 222 7.80 -14.66 -9.94
C TYR A 222 7.66 -13.66 -8.80
N THR A 223 6.44 -13.42 -8.31
CA THR A 223 6.19 -12.56 -7.14
C THR A 223 6.84 -13.14 -5.89
N ASP A 224 6.60 -14.42 -5.60
CA ASP A 224 7.18 -15.11 -4.44
C ASP A 224 8.70 -15.13 -4.52
N ALA A 225 9.26 -15.42 -5.70
CA ALA A 225 10.71 -15.36 -5.91
C ALA A 225 11.27 -13.95 -5.72
N CYS A 226 10.57 -12.89 -6.15
CA CYS A 226 11.01 -11.52 -5.90
C CYS A 226 11.04 -11.19 -4.41
N VAL A 227 10.01 -11.61 -3.65
CA VAL A 227 9.97 -11.42 -2.19
C VAL A 227 11.15 -12.13 -1.53
N GLU A 228 11.39 -13.40 -1.86
CA GLU A 228 12.49 -14.19 -1.30
C GLU A 228 13.86 -13.58 -1.64
N ASN A 229 14.08 -13.21 -2.91
CA ASN A 229 15.35 -12.62 -3.35
C ASN A 229 15.60 -11.26 -2.71
N PHE A 230 14.56 -10.42 -2.57
CA PHE A 230 14.69 -9.13 -1.90
C PHE A 230 15.07 -9.30 -0.42
N LEU A 231 14.36 -10.17 0.31
CA LEU A 231 14.65 -10.43 1.72
C LEU A 231 16.01 -11.10 1.93
N GLY A 232 16.43 -11.97 1.01
CA GLY A 232 17.73 -12.63 1.04
C GLY A 232 18.90 -11.78 0.52
N GLY A 233 18.63 -10.60 -0.04
CA GLY A 233 19.67 -9.73 -0.64
C GLY A 233 20.25 -10.26 -1.96
N ASP A 234 19.62 -11.23 -2.62
CA ASP A 234 20.03 -11.72 -3.94
C ASP A 234 19.51 -10.80 -5.05
N MET A 235 20.21 -9.69 -5.25
CA MET A 235 19.82 -8.67 -6.25
C MET A 235 19.81 -9.22 -7.67
N LYS A 236 20.75 -10.11 -8.04
CA LYS A 236 20.82 -10.68 -9.39
C LYS A 236 19.56 -11.48 -9.71
N SER A 237 19.15 -12.35 -8.77
CA SER A 237 17.92 -13.13 -8.94
C SER A 237 16.67 -12.27 -8.82
N LEU A 238 16.69 -11.23 -7.98
CA LEU A 238 15.61 -10.25 -7.88
C LEU A 238 15.32 -9.65 -9.25
N PHE A 239 16.28 -8.99 -9.90
CA PHE A 239 16.08 -8.32 -11.19
C PHE A 239 15.70 -9.29 -12.31
N SER A 240 16.30 -10.48 -12.34
CA SER A 240 15.90 -11.54 -13.28
C SER A 240 14.42 -11.92 -13.15
N ASN A 241 13.91 -12.02 -11.91
CA ASN A 241 12.52 -12.35 -11.66
C ASN A 241 11.59 -11.13 -11.78
N THR A 242 12.04 -9.93 -11.44
CA THR A 242 11.29 -8.69 -11.65
C THR A 242 11.06 -8.44 -13.14
N LYS A 243 12.05 -8.68 -14.01
CA LYS A 243 11.86 -8.62 -15.47
C LYS A 243 10.77 -9.57 -15.94
N LYS A 244 10.78 -10.82 -15.47
CA LYS A 244 9.77 -11.83 -15.83
C LYS A 244 8.39 -11.41 -15.34
N LEU A 245 8.29 -10.94 -14.10
CA LEU A 245 7.04 -10.43 -13.53
C LEU A 245 6.52 -9.22 -14.33
N SER A 246 7.40 -8.27 -14.65
CA SER A 246 7.08 -7.08 -15.45
C SER A 246 6.52 -7.45 -16.82
N LYS A 247 7.11 -8.46 -17.48
CA LYS A 247 6.59 -9.00 -18.76
C LYS A 247 5.23 -9.66 -18.61
N VAL A 248 5.02 -10.44 -17.55
CA VAL A 248 3.70 -11.06 -17.25
C VAL A 248 2.64 -9.98 -17.05
N VAL A 249 2.95 -8.94 -16.28
CA VAL A 249 2.04 -7.81 -16.03
C VAL A 249 1.69 -7.10 -17.33
N LEU A 250 2.68 -6.74 -18.16
CA LEU A 250 2.42 -6.09 -19.44
C LEU A 250 1.54 -6.94 -20.38
N ASN A 251 1.75 -8.26 -20.42
CA ASN A 251 1.05 -9.16 -21.33
C ASN A 251 -0.39 -9.48 -20.88
N HIS A 252 -0.63 -9.57 -19.58
CA HIS A 252 -1.90 -10.12 -19.05
C HIS A 252 -2.72 -9.12 -18.22
N PHE A 253 -2.11 -8.02 -17.80
CA PHE A 253 -2.74 -6.97 -16.98
C PHE A 253 -2.75 -5.62 -17.71
N LYS A 254 -2.56 -5.63 -19.03
CA LYS A 254 -2.50 -4.43 -19.89
C LYS A 254 -3.65 -3.43 -19.66
N PRO A 255 -4.93 -3.84 -19.47
CA PRO A 255 -6.03 -2.92 -19.17
C PRO A 255 -5.88 -2.17 -17.83
N MET A 256 -5.00 -2.66 -16.96
CA MET A 256 -4.72 -2.12 -15.62
C MET A 256 -3.46 -1.25 -15.60
N ILE A 257 -2.82 -1.06 -16.76
CA ILE A 257 -1.69 -0.18 -16.96
C ILE A 257 -2.19 1.01 -17.78
N PRO A 258 -1.93 2.27 -17.37
CA PRO A 258 -2.26 3.43 -18.18
C PRO A 258 -1.67 3.29 -19.60
N GLU A 259 -2.45 3.61 -20.62
CA GLU A 259 -2.07 3.36 -22.02
C GLU A 259 -0.75 4.04 -22.41
N ALA A 260 -0.54 5.28 -21.94
CA ALA A 260 0.70 6.03 -22.13
C ALA A 260 1.95 5.30 -21.58
N PHE A 261 1.79 4.40 -20.61
CA PHE A 261 2.87 3.63 -20.03
C PHE A 261 3.14 2.30 -20.72
N HIS A 262 2.31 1.83 -21.66
CA HIS A 262 2.57 0.54 -22.33
C HIS A 262 3.91 0.53 -23.08
N GLY A 263 4.21 1.62 -23.81
CA GLY A 263 5.47 1.77 -24.52
C GLY A 263 6.67 1.93 -23.58
N VAL A 264 6.52 2.73 -22.53
CA VAL A 264 7.54 2.93 -21.47
C VAL A 264 7.87 1.59 -20.82
N TRP A 265 6.86 0.82 -20.46
CA TRP A 265 6.99 -0.49 -19.82
C TRP A 265 7.73 -1.49 -20.71
N GLN A 266 7.35 -1.56 -21.99
CA GLN A 266 8.01 -2.42 -22.98
C GLN A 266 9.49 -2.02 -23.15
N ASN A 267 9.78 -0.72 -23.25
CA ASN A 267 11.13 -0.21 -23.39
C ASN A 267 12.05 -0.62 -22.22
N GLY A 268 11.56 -0.55 -20.97
CA GLY A 268 12.32 -1.03 -19.81
C GLY A 268 12.68 -2.52 -19.90
N ILE A 269 11.72 -3.36 -20.33
CA ILE A 269 11.94 -4.81 -20.52
C ILE A 269 12.98 -5.09 -21.60
N ASP A 270 12.96 -4.34 -22.70
CA ASP A 270 13.83 -4.56 -23.85
C ASP A 270 15.26 -4.08 -23.60
N THR A 271 15.40 -2.91 -22.97
CA THR A 271 16.71 -2.28 -22.66
C THR A 271 17.38 -2.85 -21.43
N ASN A 272 16.60 -3.35 -20.45
CA ASN A 272 17.03 -3.69 -19.09
C ASN A 272 17.44 -2.48 -18.23
N ASP A 273 17.07 -1.26 -18.63
CA ASP A 273 17.38 -0.07 -17.83
C ASP A 273 16.49 0.00 -16.57
N TYR A 274 15.28 -0.54 -16.63
CA TYR A 274 14.36 -0.66 -15.51
C TYR A 274 13.28 -1.72 -15.77
N TYR A 275 12.60 -2.17 -14.71
CA TYR A 275 11.43 -3.02 -14.79
C TYR A 275 10.29 -2.41 -13.98
N LEU A 276 9.12 -2.29 -14.60
CA LEU A 276 7.94 -1.72 -13.96
C LEU A 276 6.99 -2.82 -13.46
N LYS A 277 6.25 -2.50 -12.40
CA LYS A 277 5.11 -3.26 -11.90
C LYS A 277 4.00 -2.33 -11.42
N LEU A 278 2.80 -2.88 -11.25
CA LEU A 278 1.68 -2.13 -10.68
C LEU A 278 2.02 -1.72 -9.24
N CYS A 279 1.59 -0.52 -8.84
CA CYS A 279 1.51 -0.13 -7.44
C CYS A 279 0.04 -0.15 -7.02
N GLY A 280 -0.30 -0.92 -5.98
CA GLY A 280 -1.70 -1.12 -5.59
C GLY A 280 -2.49 -1.86 -6.67
N SER A 281 -3.70 -1.37 -6.99
CA SER A 281 -4.58 -2.00 -7.98
C SER A 281 -4.20 -1.73 -9.44
N GLY A 282 -3.34 -0.76 -9.72
CA GLY A 282 -3.15 -0.23 -11.08
C GLY A 282 -4.28 0.71 -11.51
N GLY A 283 -4.36 0.97 -12.81
CA GLY A 283 -5.33 1.89 -13.43
C GLY A 283 -4.95 3.37 -13.36
N GLY A 284 -3.85 3.70 -12.67
CA GLY A 284 -3.37 5.06 -12.46
C GLY A 284 -2.49 5.13 -11.21
N GLY A 285 -2.32 6.33 -10.68
CA GLY A 285 -1.52 6.59 -9.49
C GLY A 285 -0.04 6.40 -9.75
N TYR A 286 0.66 5.84 -8.77
CA TYR A 286 2.05 5.46 -8.95
C TYR A 286 2.20 4.14 -9.73
N ILE A 287 3.32 4.04 -10.43
CA ILE A 287 3.87 2.80 -10.97
C ILE A 287 5.18 2.52 -10.23
N LEU A 288 5.39 1.30 -9.78
CA LEU A 288 6.61 0.93 -9.05
C LEU A 288 7.65 0.41 -10.04
N GLY A 289 8.87 0.93 -9.95
CA GLY A 289 9.99 0.58 -10.80
C GLY A 289 11.17 0.03 -10.02
N PHE A 290 11.95 -0.82 -10.69
CA PHE A 290 13.18 -1.43 -10.18
C PHE A 290 14.28 -1.22 -11.21
N THR A 291 15.47 -0.83 -10.77
CA THR A 291 16.65 -0.70 -11.64
C THR A 291 17.93 -1.10 -10.94
N GLU A 292 18.87 -1.69 -11.69
CA GLU A 292 20.26 -1.92 -11.27
C GLU A 292 21.12 -0.66 -11.39
N ASP A 293 20.64 0.37 -12.09
CA ASP A 293 21.37 1.58 -12.45
C ASP A 293 20.44 2.80 -12.46
N LEU A 294 20.35 3.48 -11.32
CA LEU A 294 19.46 4.62 -11.11
C LEU A 294 19.71 5.76 -12.12
N GLU A 295 20.96 6.05 -12.47
CA GLU A 295 21.31 7.11 -13.43
C GLU A 295 20.80 6.77 -14.83
N LYS A 296 20.94 5.50 -15.26
CA LYS A 296 20.37 5.05 -16.54
C LYS A 296 18.85 5.10 -16.53
N ALA A 297 18.21 4.65 -15.45
CA ALA A 297 16.76 4.71 -15.34
C ALA A 297 16.25 6.17 -15.39
N GLN A 298 16.90 7.09 -14.68
CA GLN A 298 16.58 8.53 -14.75
C GLN A 298 16.74 9.10 -16.16
N THR A 299 17.77 8.69 -16.88
CA THR A 299 17.99 9.12 -18.27
C THR A 299 16.90 8.57 -19.21
N ALA A 300 16.60 7.28 -19.08
CA ALA A 300 15.59 6.60 -19.90
C ALA A 300 14.16 7.06 -19.59
N LEU A 301 13.92 7.60 -18.39
CA LEU A 301 12.63 8.07 -17.90
C LEU A 301 12.63 9.58 -17.62
N LYS A 302 13.47 10.36 -18.32
CA LYS A 302 13.65 11.81 -18.08
C LYS A 302 12.37 12.65 -18.14
N ASP A 303 11.36 12.18 -18.87
CA ASP A 303 10.07 12.86 -19.04
C ASP A 303 9.11 12.55 -17.87
N TYR A 304 9.54 11.73 -16.91
CA TYR A 304 8.77 11.31 -15.75
C TYR A 304 9.48 11.69 -14.46
N LYS A 305 8.70 12.05 -13.43
CA LYS A 305 9.23 12.31 -12.09
C LYS A 305 9.44 10.98 -11.36
N LEU A 306 10.70 10.65 -11.10
CA LEU A 306 11.08 9.48 -10.30
C LEU A 306 11.18 9.85 -8.82
N GLU A 307 10.54 9.08 -7.96
CA GLU A 307 10.67 9.19 -6.50
C GLU A 307 11.34 7.93 -5.96
N VAL A 308 12.59 8.05 -5.50
CA VAL A 308 13.34 6.90 -4.95
C VAL A 308 12.68 6.47 -3.63
N VAL A 309 12.38 5.18 -3.53
CA VAL A 309 11.76 4.55 -2.36
C VAL A 309 12.80 3.86 -1.50
N TYR A 310 13.73 3.17 -2.15
CA TYR A 310 14.69 2.30 -1.50
C TYR A 310 15.91 2.15 -2.42
N GLN A 311 17.12 2.37 -1.91
CA GLN A 311 18.35 2.34 -2.69
C GLN A 311 19.34 1.32 -2.10
N PHE A 312 20.05 0.60 -2.96
CA PHE A 312 20.96 -0.48 -2.57
C PHE A 312 22.20 -0.57 -3.47
#